data_AF-A0AAV9TQY0-F1
#
_entry.id   AF-A0AAV9TQY0-F1
#
_cell.length_a   1.000
_cell.length_b   1.000
_cell.length_c   1.000
_cell.angle_alpha   90.00
_cell.angle_beta   90.00
_cell.angle_gamma   90.00
#
_symmetry.space_group_name_H-M   'P 1'
#
loop_
_entity.id
_entity.type
_entity.pdbx_description
1 polymer ?
#
loop_
_entity_poly.entity_id
_entity_poly.type
_entity_poly.pdbx_seq_one_letter_code
_entity_poly.pdbx_strand_id
1 'polypeptide(L)'
;MPPHSDLVQESRLETSYSLNSTRHIFYERGTSGRDRRVRLKERWKRQKRLGQGAYGTVWLEKCDRPARPNGPTVRAVKEIPFDSTTADDIDYHLELEAVMKFSQQRYLPSFVQSFGWFDTPEAIFITMEYVPNGDLQKYLANPIPEDEAKVIACQLAEGLRHMHRNGFTHRDLKPG
;
A
#
# COMPACT_ATOMS: atom_id res chain seq x y z
N MET A 1 20.11 -10.67 8.25
CA MET A 1 19.19 -10.21 7.19
C MET A 1 19.92 -9.21 6.32
N PRO A 2 19.84 -9.30 4.98
CA PRO A 2 20.38 -8.25 4.12
C PRO A 2 19.64 -6.92 4.37
N PRO A 3 20.33 -5.78 4.27
CA PRO A 3 19.68 -4.48 4.47
C PRO A 3 18.61 -4.25 3.39
N HIS A 4 17.47 -3.69 3.79
CA HIS A 4 16.44 -3.24 2.86
C HIS A 4 17.01 -2.21 1.86
N SER A 5 16.46 -2.14 0.65
CA SER A 5 16.79 -1.05 -0.28
C SER A 5 16.45 0.31 0.32
N ASP A 6 17.18 1.36 -0.07
CA ASP A 6 16.99 2.73 0.44
C ASP A 6 15.52 3.18 0.33
N LEU A 7 14.86 2.85 -0.80
CA LEU A 7 13.43 3.11 -1.03
C LEU A 7 12.51 2.48 0.02
N VAL A 8 12.79 1.25 0.42
CA VAL A 8 11.99 0.57 1.45
C VAL A 8 12.26 1.18 2.82
N GLN A 9 13.51 1.53 3.14
CA GLN A 9 13.84 2.18 4.41
C GLN A 9 13.20 3.57 4.54
N GLU A 10 13.29 4.39 3.48
CA GLU A 10 12.71 5.74 3.42
C GLU A 10 11.18 5.74 3.52
N SER A 11 10.54 4.66 3.09
CA SER A 11 9.08 4.51 3.11
C SER A 11 8.54 3.93 4.44
N ARG A 12 9.41 3.65 5.41
CA ARG A 12 9.00 3.13 6.72
C ARG A 12 8.38 4.25 7.58
N LEU A 13 7.17 4.00 8.08
CA LEU A 13 6.39 4.95 8.86
C LEU A 13 6.69 4.80 10.35
N GLU A 14 7.06 5.90 11.01
CA GLU A 14 7.11 5.96 12.47
C GLU A 14 5.68 5.81 13.03
N THR A 15 5.41 4.67 13.67
CA THR A 15 4.03 4.24 13.98
C THR A 15 3.90 3.74 15.40
N SER A 16 2.82 4.15 16.08
CA SER A 16 2.34 3.47 17.29
C SER A 16 1.03 2.75 16.97
N TYR A 17 1.04 1.43 17.16
CA TYR A 17 -0.10 0.56 16.90
C TYR A 17 -0.86 0.23 18.19
N SER A 18 -2.17 0.11 18.08
CA SER A 18 -3.09 -0.27 19.17
C SER A 18 -4.24 -1.05 18.56
N LEU A 19 -4.93 -1.86 19.37
CA LEU A 19 -5.89 -2.90 18.95
C LEU A 19 -6.78 -2.54 17.74
N ASN A 20 -7.25 -1.28 17.63
CA ASN A 20 -8.07 -0.80 16.52
C ASN A 20 -7.63 0.55 15.93
N SER A 21 -6.44 1.05 16.28
CA SER A 21 -5.97 2.30 15.72
C SER A 21 -4.47 2.37 15.52
N THR A 22 -4.11 2.97 14.39
CA THR A 22 -2.73 3.22 13.99
C THR A 22 -2.46 4.72 14.07
N ARG A 23 -1.39 5.11 14.75
CA ARG A 23 -0.96 6.50 14.84
C ARG A 23 0.37 6.68 14.15
N HIS A 24 0.39 7.43 13.05
CA HIS A 24 1.61 7.78 12.34
C HIS A 24 2.13 9.13 12.83
N ILE A 25 3.46 9.23 12.91
CA ILE A 25 4.18 10.42 13.33
C ILE A 25 4.95 10.95 12.11
N PHE A 26 4.75 12.22 11.80
CA PHE A 26 5.46 12.92 10.74
C PHE A 26 6.17 14.16 11.30
N TYR A 27 7.14 14.67 10.55
CA TYR A 27 7.87 15.89 10.90
C TYR A 27 7.86 16.85 9.71
N GLU A 28 7.28 18.04 9.89
CA GLU A 28 7.31 19.10 8.88
C GLU A 28 8.29 20.21 9.28
N ARG A 29 8.94 20.86 8.31
CA ARG A 29 9.75 22.05 8.57
C ARG A 29 8.81 23.20 8.95
N GLY A 30 9.00 23.77 10.13
CA GLY A 30 8.23 24.94 10.57
C GLY A 30 8.47 26.14 9.67
N THR A 31 7.43 26.98 9.50
CA THR A 31 7.48 28.18 8.65
C THR A 31 8.22 29.37 9.26
N SER A 32 8.68 29.27 10.51
CA SER A 32 9.37 30.35 11.23
C SER A 32 10.88 30.06 11.35
N GLY A 33 11.72 31.10 11.19
CA GLY A 33 13.19 31.05 11.03
C GLY A 33 14.06 30.44 12.15
N ARG A 34 13.50 29.61 13.03
CA ARG A 34 14.24 28.64 13.84
C ARG A 34 13.73 27.27 13.43
N ASP A 35 14.61 26.44 12.89
CA ASP A 35 14.45 25.11 12.28
C ASP A 35 13.76 24.06 13.19
N ARG A 36 12.60 24.40 13.75
CA ARG A 36 11.84 23.56 14.68
C ARG A 36 10.90 22.70 13.84
N ARG A 37 11.29 21.44 13.66
CA ARG A 37 10.42 20.43 13.07
C ARG A 37 9.15 20.29 13.89
N VAL A 38 7.99 20.48 13.26
CA VAL A 38 6.68 20.30 13.89
C VAL A 38 6.32 18.83 13.82
N ARG A 39 6.08 18.21 14.98
CA ARG A 39 5.64 16.82 15.07
C ARG A 39 4.15 16.74 14.79
N LEU A 40 3.80 16.15 13.65
CA LEU A 40 2.43 15.88 13.23
C LEU A 40 2.04 14.45 13.62
N LYS A 41 0.76 14.26 13.95
CA LYS A 41 0.22 12.96 14.34
C LYS A 41 -1.08 12.71 13.62
N GLU A 42 -1.10 11.67 12.80
CA GLU A 42 -2.32 11.18 12.16
C GLU A 42 -2.82 9.95 12.87
N ARG A 43 -4.14 9.83 13.08
CA ARG A 43 -4.74 8.61 13.60
C ARG A 43 -5.71 8.01 12.60
N TRP A 44 -5.52 6.71 12.40
CA TRP A 44 -6.27 5.87 11.50
C TRP A 44 -7.00 4.79 12.29
N LYS A 45 -8.26 4.54 11.94
CA LYS A 45 -9.10 3.52 12.57
C LYS A 45 -9.54 2.51 11.54
N ARG A 46 -9.32 1.23 11.85
CA ARG A 46 -9.83 0.09 11.10
C ARG A 46 -11.36 0.15 11.04
N GLN A 47 -11.92 -0.05 9.85
CA GLN A 47 -13.35 0.01 9.58
C GLN A 47 -13.88 -1.38 9.23
N LYS A 48 -13.65 -1.83 8.00
CA LYS A 48 -14.13 -3.11 7.48
C LYS A 48 -13.02 -3.86 6.77
N ARG A 49 -13.14 -5.18 6.70
CA ARG A 49 -12.26 -6.02 5.87
C ARG A 49 -12.65 -5.84 4.40
N LEU A 50 -11.65 -5.61 3.54
CA LEU A 50 -11.82 -5.49 2.09
C LEU A 50 -11.59 -6.83 1.39
N GLY A 51 -10.64 -7.62 1.87
CA GLY A 51 -10.33 -8.95 1.33
C GLY A 51 -9.42 -9.75 2.24
N GLN A 52 -9.36 -11.06 2.02
CA GLN A 52 -8.44 -11.98 2.68
C GLN A 52 -7.93 -12.96 1.61
N GLY A 53 -6.61 -13.09 1.50
CA GLY A 53 -5.97 -14.00 0.56
C GLY A 53 -4.88 -14.81 1.25
N ALA A 54 -4.10 -15.55 0.45
CA ALA A 54 -2.99 -16.37 0.94
C ALA A 54 -1.93 -15.55 1.70
N TYR A 55 -1.69 -14.31 1.27
CA TYR A 55 -0.65 -13.43 1.79
C TYR A 55 -1.14 -12.45 2.87
N GLY A 56 -2.32 -12.68 3.44
CA GLY A 56 -2.84 -11.85 4.54
C GLY A 56 -4.17 -11.17 4.25
N THR A 57 -4.45 -10.12 5.02
CA THR A 57 -5.78 -9.47 5.09
C THR A 57 -5.68 -7.99 4.72
N VAL A 58 -6.60 -7.50 3.90
CA VAL A 58 -6.70 -6.08 3.54
C VAL A 58 -7.85 -5.43 4.29
N TRP A 59 -7.59 -4.31 4.94
CA TRP A 59 -8.54 -3.55 5.74
C TRP A 59 -8.75 -2.15 5.16
N LEU A 60 -9.98 -1.66 5.22
CA LEU A 60 -10.28 -0.24 5.05
C LEU A 60 -10.02 0.49 6.36
N GLU A 61 -9.26 1.58 6.32
CA GLU A 61 -9.07 2.48 7.45
C GLU A 61 -9.53 3.90 7.11
N LYS A 62 -10.05 4.60 8.12
CA LYS A 62 -10.45 6.01 8.03
C LYS A 62 -9.58 6.86 8.94
N CYS A 63 -9.12 8.00 8.44
CA CYS A 63 -8.40 8.98 9.23
C CYS A 63 -9.40 9.76 10.10
N ASP A 64 -9.28 9.66 11.42
CA ASP A 64 -10.14 10.39 12.35
C ASP A 64 -9.49 11.65 12.94
N ARG A 65 -8.17 11.78 12.78
CA ARG A 65 -7.40 13.00 13.05
C ARG A 65 -6.40 13.19 11.92
N PRO A 66 -6.78 13.91 10.85
CA PRO A 66 -5.84 14.28 9.80
C PRO A 66 -4.81 15.27 10.36
N ALA A 67 -3.57 15.16 9.90
CA ALA A 67 -2.52 16.11 10.23
C ALA A 67 -1.98 16.81 8.98
N ARG A 68 -2.15 16.20 7.80
CA ARG A 68 -1.81 16.79 6.51
C ARG A 68 -3.04 17.46 5.88
N PRO A 69 -2.95 18.72 5.42
CA PRO A 69 -4.08 19.45 4.82
C PRO A 69 -4.72 18.74 3.62
N ASN A 70 -3.91 18.05 2.81
CA ASN A 70 -4.33 17.32 1.61
C ASN A 70 -4.05 15.82 1.73
N GLY A 71 -4.01 15.30 2.96
CA GLY A 71 -3.78 13.87 3.20
C GLY A 71 -5.02 13.02 2.85
N PRO A 72 -4.82 11.72 2.58
CA PRO A 72 -5.95 10.81 2.40
C PRO A 72 -6.82 10.76 3.66
N THR A 73 -8.15 10.70 3.48
CA THR A 73 -9.10 10.50 4.59
C THR A 73 -9.52 9.04 4.74
N VAL A 74 -9.27 8.23 3.72
CA VAL A 74 -9.47 6.78 3.69
C VAL A 74 -8.27 6.11 3.03
N ARG A 75 -7.98 4.86 3.42
CA ARG A 75 -6.89 4.07 2.84
C ARG A 75 -7.17 2.58 2.96
N ALA A 76 -6.51 1.78 2.13
CA ALA A 76 -6.41 0.35 2.34
C ALA A 76 -5.11 0.03 3.11
N VAL A 77 -5.15 -0.98 3.97
CA VAL A 77 -3.98 -1.48 4.71
C VAL A 77 -3.94 -2.99 4.58
N LYS A 78 -2.87 -3.52 3.95
CA LYS A 78 -2.61 -4.95 3.89
C LYS A 78 -1.80 -5.35 5.13
N GLU A 79 -2.33 -6.28 5.89
CA GLU A 79 -1.73 -6.91 7.07
C GLU A 79 -1.24 -8.30 6.68
N ILE A 80 0.07 -8.51 6.77
CA ILE A 80 0.77 -9.75 6.47
C ILE A 80 1.31 -10.29 7.80
N PRO A 81 0.67 -11.30 8.41
CA PRO A 81 1.14 -11.86 9.68
C PRO A 81 2.50 -12.52 9.49
N PHE A 82 3.36 -12.41 10.49
CA PHE A 82 4.54 -13.26 10.56
C PHE A 82 4.09 -14.68 10.86
N ASP A 83 4.23 -15.58 9.90
CA ASP A 83 3.97 -16.99 10.13
C ASP A 83 5.14 -17.56 10.95
N SER A 84 4.87 -17.92 12.20
CA SER A 84 5.85 -18.55 13.10
C SER A 84 5.96 -20.06 12.87
N THR A 85 5.16 -20.62 11.97
CA THR A 85 4.99 -22.08 11.81
C THR A 85 5.48 -22.66 10.49
N THR A 86 5.69 -21.84 9.45
CA THR A 86 6.22 -22.30 8.17
C THR A 86 7.66 -21.83 7.99
N ALA A 87 8.54 -22.76 7.60
CA ALA A 87 9.95 -22.47 7.26
C ALA A 87 10.09 -21.67 5.95
N ASP A 88 8.97 -21.40 5.28
CA ASP A 88 8.87 -20.45 4.19
C ASP A 88 8.69 -19.07 4.81
N ASP A 89 9.81 -18.39 5.10
CA ASP A 89 9.81 -16.94 5.26
C ASP A 89 9.10 -16.37 4.03
N ILE A 90 7.82 -15.99 4.17
CA ILE A 90 7.15 -15.19 3.15
C ILE A 90 8.03 -13.96 3.01
N ASP A 91 8.75 -13.87 1.89
CA ASP A 91 9.67 -12.77 1.64
C ASP A 91 8.87 -11.51 1.35
N TYR A 92 8.32 -10.94 2.43
CA TYR A 92 7.66 -9.66 2.44
C TYR A 92 8.60 -8.55 1.96
N HIS A 93 9.94 -8.78 1.94
CA HIS A 93 10.87 -7.81 1.39
C HIS A 93 10.65 -7.64 -0.12
N LEU A 94 10.40 -8.72 -0.86
CA LEU A 94 10.08 -8.63 -2.29
C LEU A 94 8.77 -7.88 -2.53
N GLU A 95 7.76 -8.10 -1.68
CA GLU A 95 6.49 -7.37 -1.77
C GLU A 95 6.70 -5.88 -1.45
N LEU A 96 7.40 -5.56 -0.37
CA LEU A 96 7.73 -4.18 -0.02
C LEU A 96 8.55 -3.50 -1.12
N GLU A 97 9.57 -4.17 -1.66
CA GLU A 97 10.39 -3.61 -2.73
C GLU A 97 9.56 -3.30 -3.97
N ALA A 98 8.73 -4.24 -4.41
CA ALA A 98 7.84 -4.04 -5.54
C ALA A 98 6.87 -2.88 -5.29
N VAL A 99 6.17 -2.88 -4.16
CA VAL A 99 5.16 -1.86 -3.83
C VAL A 99 5.80 -0.47 -3.73
N MET A 100 6.93 -0.33 -3.03
CA MET A 100 7.59 0.98 -2.90
C MET A 100 8.17 1.46 -4.23
N LYS A 101 8.68 0.55 -5.07
CA LYS A 101 9.19 0.89 -6.41
C LYS A 101 8.08 1.38 -7.33
N PHE A 102 6.95 0.69 -7.38
CA PHE A 102 5.83 1.02 -8.27
C PHE A 102 4.87 2.08 -7.71
N SER A 103 5.07 2.53 -6.47
CA SER A 103 4.39 3.72 -5.91
C SER A 103 4.96 5.06 -6.41
N GLN A 104 6.06 5.05 -7.17
CA GLN A 104 6.63 6.28 -7.74
C GLN A 104 5.71 6.90 -8.78
N GLN A 105 5.70 8.24 -8.87
CA GLN A 105 4.77 9.03 -9.69
C GLN A 105 4.62 8.55 -11.15
N ARG A 106 5.72 8.10 -11.77
CA ARG A 106 5.74 7.59 -13.15
C ARG A 106 4.96 6.28 -13.37
N TYR A 107 4.63 5.55 -12.30
CA TYR A 107 3.98 4.25 -12.35
C TYR A 107 2.52 4.29 -11.84
N LEU A 108 2.11 5.36 -11.16
CA LEU A 108 0.76 5.50 -10.59
C LEU A 108 -0.41 5.29 -11.58
N PRO A 109 -0.28 5.52 -12.90
CA PRO A 109 -1.36 5.16 -13.82
C PRO A 109 -1.67 3.66 -13.90
N SER A 110 -0.75 2.79 -13.47
CA SER A 110 -0.87 1.32 -13.62
C SER A 110 -0.78 0.55 -12.31
N PHE A 111 -0.42 1.20 -11.20
CA PHE A 111 -0.19 0.55 -9.92
C PHE A 111 -0.80 1.35 -8.78
N VAL A 112 -1.27 0.65 -7.76
CA VAL A 112 -1.77 1.27 -6.54
C VAL A 112 -0.66 2.03 -5.82
N GLN A 113 -0.96 3.27 -5.44
CA GLN A 113 -0.07 4.10 -4.65
C GLN A 113 0.06 3.55 -3.23
N SER A 114 1.29 3.38 -2.76
CA SER A 114 1.59 3.16 -1.34
C SER A 114 1.86 4.47 -0.61
N PHE A 115 1.37 4.57 0.63
CA PHE A 115 1.69 5.65 1.56
C PHE A 115 2.77 5.27 2.57
N GLY A 116 3.46 4.15 2.35
CA GLY A 116 4.49 3.61 3.23
C GLY A 116 4.04 2.37 4.00
N TRP A 117 4.93 1.85 4.83
CA TRP A 117 4.73 0.60 5.57
C TRP A 117 5.21 0.72 7.03
N PHE A 118 4.74 -0.18 7.88
CA PHE A 118 5.23 -0.34 9.25
C PHE A 118 5.07 -1.79 9.70
N ASP A 119 5.69 -2.14 10.81
CA ASP A 119 5.69 -3.47 11.40
C ASP A 119 5.30 -3.41 12.88
N THR A 120 4.74 -4.50 13.38
CA THR A 120 4.60 -4.82 14.80
C THR A 120 5.34 -6.12 15.06
N PRO A 121 5.50 -6.59 16.31
CA PRO A 121 6.10 -7.91 16.56
C PRO A 121 5.37 -9.08 15.89
N GLU A 122 4.13 -8.89 15.45
CA GLU A 122 3.25 -9.94 14.92
C GLU A 122 3.03 -9.88 13.40
N ALA A 123 3.24 -8.73 12.75
CA ALA A 123 2.88 -8.55 11.34
C ALA A 123 3.56 -7.34 10.67
N ILE A 124 3.55 -7.35 9.34
CA ILE A 124 3.84 -6.18 8.49
C ILE A 124 2.55 -5.59 7.94
N PHE A 125 2.55 -4.26 7.84
CA PHE A 125 1.44 -3.46 7.38
C PHE A 125 1.87 -2.56 6.23
N ILE A 126 1.25 -2.72 5.07
CA ILE A 126 1.47 -1.89 3.89
C ILE A 126 0.26 -0.98 3.73
N THR A 127 0.48 0.33 3.77
CA THR A 127 -0.59 1.33 3.60
C THR A 127 -0.64 1.77 2.15
N MET A 128 -1.84 1.84 1.58
CA MET A 128 -2.04 2.12 0.15
C MET A 128 -3.35 2.88 -0.09
N GLU A 129 -3.49 3.42 -1.30
CA GLU A 129 -4.73 4.06 -1.72
C GLU A 129 -5.91 3.10 -1.65
N TYR A 130 -7.10 3.63 -1.38
CA TYR A 130 -8.32 2.86 -1.41
C TYR A 130 -8.99 3.01 -2.78
N VAL A 131 -9.14 1.89 -3.50
CA VAL A 131 -9.87 1.84 -4.77
C VAL A 131 -11.35 1.53 -4.48
N PRO A 132 -12.27 2.51 -4.62
CA PRO A 132 -13.65 2.36 -4.16
C PRO A 132 -14.47 1.38 -4.99
N ASN A 133 -14.08 1.14 -6.25
CA ASN A 133 -14.79 0.26 -7.18
C ASN A 133 -14.46 -1.23 -6.98
N GLY A 134 -13.54 -1.56 -6.09
CA GLY A 134 -13.15 -2.94 -5.80
C GLY A 134 -12.28 -3.57 -6.89
N ASP A 135 -12.32 -4.89 -6.96
CA ASP A 135 -11.55 -5.70 -7.91
C ASP A 135 -12.21 -5.76 -9.30
N LEU A 136 -11.38 -6.05 -10.31
CA LEU A 136 -11.82 -6.14 -11.71
C LEU A 136 -12.75 -7.34 -11.93
N GLN A 137 -12.65 -8.41 -11.15
CA GLN A 137 -13.51 -9.57 -11.24
C GLN A 137 -14.98 -9.21 -10.99
N LYS A 138 -15.27 -8.39 -9.97
CA LYS A 138 -16.62 -7.87 -9.71
C LYS A 138 -17.08 -6.95 -10.82
N TYR A 139 -16.19 -6.12 -11.37
CA TYR A 139 -16.51 -5.23 -12.47
C TYR A 139 -16.91 -6.00 -13.73
N LEU A 140 -16.18 -7.08 -14.03
CA LEU A 140 -16.42 -7.98 -15.17
C LEU A 140 -17.53 -9.01 -14.93
N ALA A 141 -18.30 -8.88 -13.84
CA ALA A 141 -19.45 -9.75 -13.57
C ALA A 141 -20.57 -9.58 -14.63
N ASN A 142 -20.57 -8.44 -15.33
CA ASN A 142 -21.46 -8.18 -16.46
C ASN A 142 -20.63 -7.92 -17.73
N PRO A 143 -21.18 -8.19 -18.93
CA PRO A 143 -20.54 -7.80 -20.18
C PRO A 143 -20.25 -6.31 -20.22
N ILE A 144 -19.06 -5.95 -20.73
CA ILE A 144 -18.64 -4.57 -20.94
C ILE A 144 -18.48 -4.28 -22.44
N PRO A 145 -18.60 -3.01 -22.88
CA PRO A 145 -18.31 -2.62 -24.24
C PRO A 145 -16.86 -2.94 -24.65
N GLU A 146 -16.65 -3.26 -25.93
CA GLU A 146 -15.31 -3.58 -26.47
C GLU A 146 -14.31 -2.43 -26.25
N ASP A 147 -14.74 -1.19 -26.45
CA ASP A 147 -13.90 -0.01 -26.22
C ASP A 147 -13.37 0.08 -24.79
N GLU A 148 -14.21 -0.30 -23.82
CA GLU A 148 -13.83 -0.33 -22.42
C GLU A 148 -12.87 -1.48 -22.11
N ALA A 149 -13.17 -2.67 -22.64
CA ALA A 149 -12.28 -3.82 -22.53
C ALA A 149 -10.89 -3.52 -23.10
N LYS A 150 -10.83 -2.78 -24.21
CA LYS A 150 -9.58 -2.34 -24.84
C LYS A 150 -8.79 -1.40 -23.95
N VAL A 151 -9.44 -0.44 -23.29
CA VAL A 151 -8.79 0.46 -22.33
C VAL A 151 -8.18 -0.32 -21.16
N ILE A 152 -8.95 -1.23 -20.56
CA ILE A 152 -8.48 -2.07 -19.44
C ILE A 152 -7.30 -2.93 -19.88
N ALA A 153 -7.40 -3.60 -21.03
CA ALA A 153 -6.32 -4.43 -21.56
C ALA A 153 -5.04 -3.63 -21.84
N CYS A 154 -5.16 -2.42 -22.39
CA CYS A 154 -4.02 -1.53 -22.62
C CYS A 154 -3.34 -1.13 -21.30
N GLN A 155 -4.12 -0.75 -20.28
CA GLN A 155 -3.58 -0.38 -18.96
C GLN A 155 -2.87 -1.57 -18.29
N LEU A 156 -3.45 -2.77 -18.35
CA LEU A 156 -2.82 -4.00 -17.84
C LEU A 156 -1.52 -4.32 -18.56
N ALA A 157 -1.51 -4.25 -19.90
CA ALA A 157 -0.31 -4.50 -20.70
C ALA A 157 0.78 -3.47 -20.40
N GLU A 158 0.43 -2.20 -20.19
CA GLU A 158 1.36 -1.17 -19.79
C GLU A 158 1.95 -1.42 -18.40
N GLY A 159 1.13 -1.79 -17.42
CA GLY A 159 1.58 -2.20 -16.08
C GLY A 159 2.56 -3.37 -16.14
N LEU A 160 2.22 -4.43 -16.88
CA LEU A 160 3.12 -5.58 -17.05
C LEU A 160 4.44 -5.20 -17.71
N ARG A 161 4.40 -4.34 -18.74
CA ARG A 161 5.60 -3.82 -19.39
C ARG A 161 6.46 -3.04 -18.38
N HIS A 162 5.87 -2.26 -17.49
CA HIS A 162 6.60 -1.57 -16.41
C HIS A 162 7.23 -2.56 -15.43
N MET A 163 6.53 -3.63 -15.04
CA MET A 163 7.10 -4.68 -14.17
C MET A 163 8.29 -5.36 -14.83
N HIS A 164 8.11 -5.86 -16.05
CA HIS A 164 9.13 -6.64 -16.76
C HIS A 164 10.39 -5.82 -17.04
N ARG A 165 10.25 -4.55 -17.43
CA ARG A 165 11.42 -3.64 -17.63
C ARG A 165 12.23 -3.39 -16.36
N ASN A 166 11.62 -3.62 -15.20
CA ASN A 166 12.23 -3.42 -13.89
C ASN A 166 12.70 -4.72 -13.23
N GLY A 167 12.61 -5.86 -13.93
CA GLY A 167 13.03 -7.17 -13.43
C GLY A 167 11.98 -7.89 -12.57
N PHE A 168 10.72 -7.41 -12.55
CA PHE A 168 9.65 -8.02 -11.77
C PHE A 168 8.71 -8.83 -12.64
N THR A 169 8.19 -9.95 -12.12
CA THR A 169 7.11 -10.73 -12.72
C THR A 169 5.98 -10.85 -11.71
N HIS A 170 4.73 -10.59 -12.12
CA HIS A 170 3.58 -10.59 -11.20
C HIS A 170 3.28 -11.97 -10.60
N ARG A 171 3.41 -13.03 -11.41
CA ARG A 171 3.19 -14.45 -11.04
C ARG A 171 1.77 -14.85 -10.61
N ASP A 172 0.90 -13.91 -10.24
CA ASP A 172 -0.50 -14.19 -9.90
C ASP A 172 -1.47 -13.20 -10.56
N LEU A 173 -1.28 -12.92 -11.87
CA LEU A 173 -2.11 -11.95 -12.58
C LEU A 173 -3.47 -12.57 -12.93
N LYS A 174 -4.51 -12.08 -12.27
CA LYS A 174 -5.91 -12.47 -12.47
C LYS A 174 -6.81 -11.28 -12.09
N PRO A 175 -8.09 -11.28 -12.49
CA PRO A 175 -8.97 -10.12 -12.23
C PRO A 175 -9.39 -9.95 -10.75
N GLY A 176 -9.04 -10.88 -9.84
CA GLY A 176 -9.46 -10.88 -8.43
C GLY A 176 -8.39 -11.32 -7.45
#